data_AF-A0A9P1DQN2-F1
#
_entry.id   AF-A0A9P1DQN2-F1
#
_cell.length_a   1.000
_cell.length_b   1.000
_cell.length_c   1.000
_cell.angle_alpha   90.00
_cell.angle_beta   90.00
_cell.angle_gamma   90.00
#
_symmetry.space_group_name_H-M   'P 1'
#
loop_
_entity.id
_entity.type
_entity.pdbx_description
1 polymer ?
#
loop_
_entity_poly.entity_id
_entity_poly.type
_entity_poly.pdbx_seq_one_letter_code
_entity_poly.pdbx_strand_id
1 'polypeptide(L)'
;MAKEKKGRNSKDKKTLKKKPLDDDTACTGSENQWYDATSDSQGLKDYCEAWAGTRWLDMLDVFSFHEGMKQHAGSRTVVSLDIRLNPVHDLTTKRGMMLLLSLLMALKHGALLALAPPCSLFIWLSCSIHLRHALGPYGNLRNLKVRMANRIVLNTVAAIQCVMEFRFFRLLVEQPKGSAMFSLPEMEKLIASKQMKRHLTYMGYWGGPIMKPTWIMTDLNGGELAVVMTKTLKKKIAHKLEDKSKYFRISKIANSQKVSVSGTKNLGLTAKWPERFCAKVVEIWERDFQE
;
A
#
# COMPACT_ATOMS: atom_id res chain seq x y z
N MET A 1 22.56 67.40 17.89
CA MET A 1 21.39 66.67 18.44
C MET A 1 20.91 65.67 17.40
N ALA A 2 21.28 64.41 17.61
CA ALA A 2 20.97 63.28 16.76
C ALA A 2 19.54 62.78 17.01
N LYS A 3 18.83 62.38 15.95
CA LYS A 3 17.65 61.50 16.04
C LYS A 3 17.96 60.21 15.28
N GLU A 4 18.46 59.23 16.02
CA GLU A 4 18.59 57.85 15.59
C GLU A 4 17.21 57.26 15.27
N LYS A 5 17.00 56.85 14.01
CA LYS A 5 15.90 55.96 13.66
C LYS A 5 16.32 54.53 13.97
N LYS A 6 15.78 53.98 15.07
CA LYS A 6 15.84 52.55 15.41
C LYS A 6 15.20 51.72 14.29
N GLY A 7 16.02 51.09 13.45
CA GLY A 7 15.61 50.03 12.55
C GLY A 7 15.20 48.80 13.35
N ARG A 8 13.90 48.47 13.34
CA ARG A 8 13.37 47.26 13.96
C ARG A 8 13.73 46.05 13.10
N ASN A 9 14.43 45.12 13.73
CA ASN A 9 14.82 43.82 13.21
C ASN A 9 13.59 42.92 12.95
N SER A 10 13.83 41.95 12.06
CA SER A 10 13.15 40.65 11.91
C SER A 10 11.63 40.64 11.66
N LYS A 11 11.23 40.39 10.41
CA LYS A 11 10.06 39.53 10.11
C LYS A 11 10.31 38.67 8.87
N ASP A 12 10.25 37.36 9.13
CA ASP A 12 9.72 36.33 8.26
C ASP A 12 10.54 35.86 7.05
N LYS A 13 11.71 35.27 7.33
CA LYS A 13 12.09 34.05 6.59
C LYS A 13 11.05 32.98 6.91
N LYS A 14 9.96 32.91 6.13
CA LYS A 14 9.12 31.72 6.04
C LYS A 14 10.02 30.59 5.55
N THR A 15 10.62 29.85 6.46
CA THR A 15 11.04 28.48 6.22
C THR A 15 9.84 27.79 5.59
N LEU A 16 9.94 27.48 4.30
CA LEU A 16 9.07 26.54 3.62
C LEU A 16 9.14 25.25 4.43
N LYS A 17 8.24 25.09 5.40
CA LYS A 17 7.99 23.79 6.01
C LYS A 17 7.63 22.89 4.83
N LYS A 18 8.57 22.02 4.43
CA LYS A 18 8.28 20.92 3.50
C LYS A 18 7.00 20.29 4.00
N LYS A 19 5.92 20.44 3.24
CA LYS A 19 4.70 19.68 3.53
C LYS A 19 5.14 18.21 3.58
N PRO A 20 4.69 17.44 4.59
CA PRO A 20 4.89 16.01 4.57
C PRO A 20 4.46 15.49 3.20
N LEU A 21 5.25 14.58 2.60
CA LEU A 21 4.83 13.80 1.45
C LEU A 21 3.62 12.97 1.88
N ASP A 22 2.43 13.57 1.81
CA ASP A 22 1.14 12.92 2.01
C ASP A 22 0.63 12.37 0.67
N ASP A 23 1.57 12.00 -0.21
CA ASP A 23 1.35 11.42 -1.53
C ASP A 23 1.75 9.95 -1.43
N ASP A 24 0.77 9.05 -1.51
CA ASP A 24 1.00 7.61 -1.54
C ASP A 24 1.65 7.17 -2.87
N THR A 25 1.70 8.05 -3.87
CA THR A 25 2.43 7.87 -5.13
C THR A 25 3.68 8.75 -5.15
N ALA A 26 4.65 8.43 -4.28
CA ALA A 26 5.92 9.13 -4.20
C ALA A 26 7.01 8.45 -5.05
N CYS A 27 7.89 9.25 -5.65
CA CYS A 27 9.11 8.81 -6.33
C CYS A 27 10.24 9.82 -6.05
N THR A 28 11.49 9.36 -6.20
CA THR A 28 12.72 10.13 -5.98
C THR A 28 13.33 10.67 -7.28
N GLY A 29 13.04 10.03 -8.42
CA GLY A 29 13.58 10.38 -9.73
C GLY A 29 12.55 10.91 -10.72
N SER A 30 13.04 11.46 -11.83
CA SER A 30 12.21 11.88 -12.97
C SER A 30 11.74 10.66 -13.78
N GLU A 31 10.64 10.83 -14.52
CA GLU A 31 9.97 9.73 -15.22
C GLU A 31 10.87 8.98 -16.22
N ASN A 32 11.72 9.68 -16.95
CA ASN A 32 12.68 9.09 -17.88
C ASN A 32 13.76 8.23 -17.20
N GLN A 33 13.86 8.27 -15.86
CA GLN A 33 14.78 7.46 -15.06
C GLN A 33 14.06 6.32 -14.33
N TRP A 34 12.74 6.20 -14.49
CA TRP A 34 12.01 5.12 -13.85
C TRP A 34 12.42 3.79 -14.44
N TYR A 35 12.83 2.89 -13.57
CA TYR A 35 13.16 1.52 -13.91
C TYR A 35 11.91 0.78 -14.36
N ASP A 36 11.98 0.08 -15.48
CA ASP A 36 10.89 -0.74 -16.00
C ASP A 36 11.22 -2.23 -15.82
N ALA A 37 10.72 -2.81 -14.73
CA ALA A 37 10.94 -4.23 -14.43
C ALA A 37 10.23 -5.15 -15.43
N THR A 38 9.18 -4.67 -16.11
CA THR A 38 8.45 -5.47 -17.12
C THR A 38 9.24 -5.60 -18.42
N SER A 39 10.15 -4.66 -18.68
CA SER A 39 11.05 -4.68 -19.83
C SER A 39 12.43 -5.31 -19.53
N ASP A 40 12.78 -5.51 -18.26
CA ASP A 40 14.07 -6.09 -17.80
C ASP A 40 13.89 -7.48 -17.18
N SER A 41 12.99 -8.31 -17.73
CA SER A 41 12.67 -9.62 -17.17
C SER A 41 13.89 -10.55 -17.11
N GLN A 42 14.75 -10.53 -18.13
CA GLN A 42 15.98 -11.33 -18.16
C GLN A 42 16.96 -10.86 -17.07
N GLY A 43 17.17 -9.56 -16.88
CA GLY A 43 18.09 -9.07 -15.85
C GLY A 43 17.62 -9.40 -14.43
N LEU A 44 16.31 -9.40 -14.18
CA LEU A 44 15.74 -9.88 -12.91
C LEU A 44 16.01 -11.39 -12.72
N LYS A 45 15.85 -12.18 -13.78
CA LYS A 45 16.08 -13.63 -13.75
C LYS A 45 17.56 -13.97 -13.52
N ASP A 46 18.46 -13.34 -14.27
CA ASP A 46 19.91 -13.50 -14.13
C ASP A 46 20.36 -13.18 -12.69
N TYR A 47 19.81 -12.12 -12.11
CA TYR A 47 20.07 -11.80 -10.70
C TYR A 47 19.59 -12.90 -9.75
N CYS A 48 18.38 -13.43 -9.97
CA CYS A 48 17.83 -14.49 -9.12
C CYS A 48 18.64 -15.79 -9.24
N GLU A 49 19.10 -16.14 -10.44
CA GLU A 49 19.95 -17.31 -10.70
C GLU A 49 21.32 -17.17 -10.05
N ALA A 50 21.92 -15.98 -10.12
CA ALA A 50 23.22 -15.69 -9.52
C ALA A 50 23.14 -15.44 -7.99
N TRP A 51 21.95 -15.36 -7.40
CA TRP A 51 21.80 -15.00 -5.99
C TRP A 51 22.34 -16.11 -5.08
N ALA A 52 23.39 -15.79 -4.31
CA ALA A 52 24.06 -16.69 -3.37
C ALA A 52 23.89 -16.29 -1.90
N GLY A 53 22.90 -15.45 -1.59
CA GLY A 53 22.65 -14.99 -0.22
C GLY A 53 22.07 -16.06 0.71
N THR A 54 21.98 -15.73 1.99
CA THR A 54 21.30 -16.57 3.00
C THR A 54 19.79 -16.27 3.02
N ARG A 55 18.97 -17.31 3.25
CA ARG A 55 17.52 -17.17 3.44
C ARG A 55 17.21 -17.05 4.93
N TRP A 56 16.93 -15.84 5.38
CA TRP A 56 16.75 -15.53 6.82
C TRP A 56 15.45 -14.80 7.12
N LEU A 57 14.73 -14.34 6.11
CA LEU A 57 13.58 -13.46 6.28
C LEU A 57 12.28 -14.27 6.43
N ASP A 58 11.57 -14.09 7.56
CA ASP A 58 10.29 -14.75 7.82
C ASP A 58 9.13 -13.99 7.19
N MET A 59 9.19 -12.65 7.15
CA MET A 59 8.20 -11.83 6.47
C MET A 59 8.79 -10.59 5.79
N LEU A 60 8.23 -10.23 4.64
CA LEU A 60 8.49 -8.97 3.97
C LEU A 60 7.18 -8.16 3.90
N ASP A 61 7.18 -6.98 4.52
CA ASP A 61 6.01 -6.07 4.61
C ASP A 61 6.24 -4.85 3.70
N VAL A 62 5.68 -4.88 2.49
CA VAL A 62 5.92 -3.86 1.46
C VAL A 62 4.78 -2.85 1.43
N PHE A 63 5.15 -1.58 1.26
CA PHE A 63 4.30 -0.39 1.34
C PHE A 63 3.76 -0.11 2.76
N SER A 64 4.53 -0.50 3.77
CA SER A 64 4.14 -0.42 5.17
C SER A 64 5.00 0.57 5.96
N PHE A 65 4.74 1.87 5.77
CA PHE A 65 5.37 2.92 6.57
C PHE A 65 5.14 2.78 8.08
N HIS A 66 4.01 2.19 8.48
CA HIS A 66 3.69 1.99 9.89
C HIS A 66 4.24 0.68 10.46
N GLU A 67 4.93 -0.12 9.65
CA GLU A 67 5.56 -1.39 10.05
C GLU A 67 4.58 -2.32 10.80
N GLY A 68 3.34 -2.40 10.30
CA GLY A 68 2.23 -3.04 10.99
C GLY A 68 2.46 -4.54 11.23
N MET A 69 2.98 -5.28 10.22
CA MET A 69 3.26 -6.69 10.42
C MET A 69 4.43 -6.89 11.39
N LYS A 70 5.49 -6.10 11.25
CA LYS A 70 6.68 -6.17 12.12
C LYS A 70 6.34 -5.98 13.60
N GLN A 71 5.39 -5.10 13.94
CA GLN A 71 4.94 -4.88 15.31
C GLN A 71 4.22 -6.09 15.93
N HIS A 72 3.65 -6.98 15.11
CA HIS A 72 2.81 -8.10 15.56
C HIS A 72 3.36 -9.48 15.17
N ALA A 73 4.57 -9.53 14.61
CA ALA A 73 5.19 -10.77 14.16
C ALA A 73 5.93 -11.54 15.27
N GLY A 74 5.88 -11.07 16.53
CA GLY A 74 6.53 -11.75 17.66
C GLY A 74 8.04 -11.86 17.48
N SER A 75 8.58 -13.09 17.52
CA SER A 75 10.01 -13.38 17.35
C SER A 75 10.45 -13.53 15.89
N ARG A 76 9.53 -13.39 14.93
CA ARG A 76 9.82 -13.55 13.50
C ARG A 76 10.66 -12.40 12.98
N THR A 77 11.52 -12.71 12.02
CA THR A 77 12.35 -11.71 11.38
C THR A 77 11.57 -11.03 10.26
N VAL A 78 11.31 -9.73 10.40
CA VAL A 78 10.49 -8.94 9.46
C VAL A 78 11.23 -7.71 8.96
N VAL A 79 11.16 -7.47 7.65
CA VAL A 79 11.64 -6.25 7.01
C VAL A 79 10.45 -5.50 6.44
N SER A 80 10.36 -4.20 6.72
CA SER A 80 9.35 -3.30 6.17
C SER A 80 9.98 -2.44 5.05
N LEU A 81 9.37 -2.42 3.87
CA LEU A 81 9.85 -1.66 2.72
C LEU A 81 8.80 -0.61 2.32
N ASP A 82 9.08 0.66 2.59
CA ASP A 82 8.26 1.81 2.17
C ASP A 82 9.17 3.02 1.90
N ILE A 83 8.91 3.76 0.83
CA ILE A 83 9.68 4.95 0.42
C ILE A 83 9.70 6.05 1.50
N ARG A 84 8.67 6.11 2.34
CA ARG A 84 8.58 7.06 3.46
C ARG A 84 9.46 6.66 4.64
N LEU A 85 9.83 5.38 4.76
CA LEU A 85 10.83 4.92 5.73
C LEU A 85 12.24 5.26 5.25
N ASN A 86 12.51 5.00 3.97
CA ASN A 86 13.81 5.27 3.37
C ASN A 86 13.65 5.52 1.86
N PRO A 87 14.17 6.62 1.28
CA PRO A 87 14.13 6.88 -0.15
C PRO A 87 14.75 5.77 -1.02
N VAL A 88 15.66 4.95 -0.48
CA VAL A 88 16.23 3.79 -1.18
C VAL A 88 15.18 2.71 -1.48
N HIS A 89 14.05 2.72 -0.77
CA HIS A 89 12.92 1.79 -1.00
C HIS A 89 12.05 2.20 -2.19
N ASP A 90 12.42 3.23 -2.95
CA ASP A 90 11.69 3.67 -4.13
C ASP A 90 11.70 2.61 -5.24
N LEU A 91 10.58 1.91 -5.39
CA LEU A 91 10.36 0.86 -6.39
C LEU A 91 10.27 1.39 -7.84
N THR A 92 10.29 2.70 -8.05
CA THR A 92 10.46 3.28 -9.39
C THR A 92 11.94 3.37 -9.81
N THR A 93 12.88 3.11 -8.91
CA THR A 93 14.32 3.13 -9.20
C THR A 93 14.90 1.73 -9.32
N LYS A 94 15.96 1.57 -10.12
CA LYS A 94 16.68 0.28 -10.20
C LYS A 94 17.18 -0.16 -8.83
N ARG A 95 17.69 0.77 -8.01
CA ARG A 95 18.20 0.48 -6.67
C ARG A 95 17.11 -0.08 -5.75
N GLY A 96 15.94 0.56 -5.67
CA GLY A 96 14.84 0.07 -4.85
C GLY A 96 14.29 -1.26 -5.35
N MET A 97 14.27 -1.46 -6.66
CA MET A 97 13.90 -2.74 -7.25
C MET A 97 14.87 -3.87 -6.94
N MET A 98 16.18 -3.64 -7.04
CA MET A 98 17.17 -4.66 -6.67
C MET A 98 17.13 -4.95 -5.16
N LEU A 99 16.84 -3.95 -4.32
CA LEU A 99 16.62 -4.17 -2.88
C LEU A 99 15.39 -5.05 -2.63
N LEU A 100 14.25 -4.76 -3.27
CA LEU A 100 13.06 -5.59 -3.20
C LEU A 100 13.39 -7.03 -3.63
N LEU A 101 14.06 -7.21 -4.76
CA LEU A 101 14.45 -8.52 -5.29
C LEU A 101 15.37 -9.28 -4.32
N SER A 102 16.35 -8.59 -3.72
CA SER A 102 17.25 -9.16 -2.71
C SER A 102 16.48 -9.69 -1.50
N LEU A 103 15.51 -8.90 -1.00
CA LEU A 103 14.70 -9.26 0.16
C LEU A 103 13.73 -10.41 -0.16
N LEU A 104 13.12 -10.39 -1.35
CA LEU A 104 12.28 -11.49 -1.83
C LEU A 104 13.09 -12.80 -1.93
N MET A 105 14.33 -12.74 -2.43
CA MET A 105 15.20 -13.92 -2.51
C MET A 105 15.69 -14.41 -1.15
N ALA A 106 15.77 -13.52 -0.16
CA ALA A 106 16.12 -13.82 1.24
C ALA A 106 14.95 -14.42 2.06
N LEU A 107 13.74 -14.47 1.50
CA LEU A 107 12.59 -15.14 2.12
C LEU A 107 12.91 -16.60 2.39
N LYS A 108 12.60 -17.05 3.62
CA LYS A 108 12.58 -18.48 3.95
C LYS A 108 11.49 -19.17 3.13
N HIS A 109 11.61 -20.50 3.01
CA HIS A 109 10.55 -21.30 2.44
C HIS A 109 9.25 -21.03 3.22
N GLY A 110 8.14 -20.77 2.53
CA GLY A 110 6.83 -20.52 3.14
C GLY A 110 6.71 -19.19 3.87
N ALA A 111 7.71 -18.31 3.82
CA ALA A 111 7.66 -16.97 4.40
C ALA A 111 6.48 -16.14 3.89
N LEU A 112 6.07 -15.10 4.63
CA LEU A 112 4.96 -14.24 4.24
C LEU A 112 5.45 -12.98 3.50
N LEU A 113 4.93 -12.77 2.29
CA LEU A 113 4.99 -11.49 1.60
C LEU A 113 3.65 -10.77 1.77
N ALA A 114 3.64 -9.67 2.51
CA ALA A 114 2.46 -8.83 2.71
C ALA A 114 2.62 -7.52 1.95
N LEU A 115 1.63 -7.16 1.13
CA LEU A 115 1.65 -5.96 0.29
C LEU A 115 0.44 -5.07 0.58
N ALA A 116 0.68 -3.77 0.76
CA ALA A 116 -0.36 -2.73 0.80
C ALA A 116 -0.12 -1.62 -0.25
N PRO A 117 -0.12 -1.91 -1.56
CA PRO A 117 0.29 -0.93 -2.57
C PRO A 117 -0.54 0.37 -2.51
N PRO A 118 0.03 1.50 -2.96
CA PRO A 118 -0.69 2.77 -3.06
C PRO A 118 -2.03 2.63 -3.78
N CYS A 119 -3.09 3.16 -3.18
CA CYS A 119 -4.47 2.90 -3.61
C CYS A 119 -5.19 4.14 -4.14
N SER A 120 -4.71 5.36 -3.83
CA SER A 120 -5.46 6.60 -4.08
C SER A 120 -5.87 6.82 -5.53
N LEU A 121 -5.10 6.30 -6.49
CA LEU A 121 -5.37 6.39 -7.93
C LEU A 121 -6.08 5.17 -8.51
N PHE A 122 -6.31 4.12 -7.72
CA PHE A 122 -7.01 2.89 -8.12
C PHE A 122 -8.39 2.76 -7.49
N ILE A 123 -8.71 3.53 -6.43
CA ILE A 123 -10.03 3.47 -5.79
C ILE A 123 -11.14 4.01 -6.70
N TRP A 124 -12.32 3.40 -6.57
CA TRP A 124 -13.54 3.79 -7.28
C TRP A 124 -13.83 5.30 -7.24
N LEU A 125 -13.61 5.97 -6.10
CA LEU A 125 -13.83 7.42 -5.93
C LEU A 125 -12.98 8.29 -6.87
N SER A 126 -11.85 7.77 -7.31
CA SER A 126 -10.89 8.47 -8.18
C SER A 126 -10.95 7.99 -9.64
N CYS A 127 -11.67 6.89 -9.92
CA CYS A 127 -11.66 6.24 -11.23
C CYS A 127 -12.15 7.14 -12.36
N SER A 128 -13.15 8.00 -12.13
CA SER A 128 -13.63 8.96 -13.14
C SER A 128 -12.63 10.05 -13.47
N ILE A 129 -11.81 10.48 -12.50
CA ILE A 129 -10.76 11.49 -12.69
C ILE A 129 -9.56 10.87 -13.43
N HIS A 130 -9.23 9.63 -13.09
CA HIS A 130 -8.10 8.91 -13.67
C HIS A 130 -8.47 8.04 -14.87
N LEU A 131 -9.72 8.12 -15.34
CA LEU A 131 -10.28 7.36 -16.47
C LEU A 131 -10.02 5.84 -16.39
N ARG A 132 -10.01 5.27 -15.18
CA ARG A 132 -9.88 3.82 -14.98
C ARG A 132 -11.24 3.14 -15.06
N HIS A 133 -11.33 2.07 -15.84
CA HIS A 133 -12.51 1.22 -15.96
C HIS A 133 -12.10 -0.21 -16.33
N ALA A 134 -13.07 -1.15 -16.37
CA ALA A 134 -12.78 -2.57 -16.61
C ALA A 134 -11.97 -2.82 -17.90
N LEU A 135 -12.34 -2.16 -19.01
CA LEU A 135 -11.62 -2.25 -20.30
C LEU A 135 -10.36 -1.38 -20.39
N GLY A 136 -10.11 -0.53 -19.40
CA GLY A 136 -9.04 0.47 -19.39
C GLY A 136 -8.44 0.57 -17.99
N PRO A 137 -7.91 -0.53 -17.44
CA PRO A 137 -7.52 -0.59 -16.03
C PRO A 137 -6.33 0.34 -15.73
N TYR A 138 -5.52 0.65 -16.74
CA TYR A 138 -4.36 1.56 -16.67
C TYR A 138 -4.72 3.04 -16.52
N GLY A 139 -5.94 3.43 -16.88
CA GLY A 139 -6.42 4.81 -16.79
C GLY A 139 -5.78 5.79 -17.79
N ASN A 140 -5.85 7.07 -17.47
CA ASN A 140 -5.34 8.16 -18.29
C ASN A 140 -3.81 8.24 -18.22
N LEU A 141 -3.15 7.59 -19.18
CA LEU A 141 -1.70 7.61 -19.31
C LEU A 141 -1.12 8.98 -19.68
N ARG A 142 -1.90 10.04 -19.90
CA ARG A 142 -1.35 11.41 -19.99
C ARG A 142 -1.03 11.98 -18.60
N ASN A 143 -1.61 11.44 -17.54
CA ASN A 143 -1.36 11.87 -16.17
C ASN A 143 -0.13 11.17 -15.56
N LEU A 144 0.89 11.95 -15.19
CA LEU A 144 2.13 11.45 -14.61
C LEU A 144 1.91 10.58 -13.36
N LYS A 145 1.00 10.96 -12.46
CA LYS A 145 0.73 10.18 -11.25
C LYS A 145 0.09 8.83 -11.56
N VAL A 146 -0.79 8.78 -12.56
CA VAL A 146 -1.41 7.53 -13.03
C VAL A 146 -0.34 6.58 -13.56
N ARG A 147 0.59 7.10 -14.38
CA ARG A 147 1.74 6.33 -14.88
C ARG A 147 2.64 5.85 -13.74
N MET A 148 2.92 6.70 -12.75
CA MET A 148 3.71 6.34 -11.57
C MET A 148 3.09 5.22 -10.75
N ALA A 149 1.79 5.31 -10.45
CA ALA A 149 1.08 4.26 -9.71
C ALA A 149 1.07 2.93 -10.48
N ASN A 150 0.87 2.98 -11.81
CA ASN A 150 1.01 1.79 -12.64
C ASN A 150 2.44 1.24 -12.55
N ARG A 151 3.46 2.09 -12.68
CA ARG A 151 4.86 1.70 -12.63
C ARG A 151 5.23 0.99 -11.32
N ILE A 152 4.81 1.53 -10.18
CA ILE A 152 5.04 0.92 -8.85
C ILE A 152 4.43 -0.49 -8.79
N VAL A 153 3.17 -0.63 -9.20
CA VAL A 153 2.47 -1.92 -9.16
C VAL A 153 3.09 -2.91 -10.15
N LEU A 154 3.32 -2.50 -11.39
CA LEU A 154 3.92 -3.33 -12.44
C LEU A 154 5.32 -3.82 -12.05
N ASN A 155 6.15 -2.94 -11.49
CA ASN A 155 7.47 -3.31 -11.03
C ASN A 155 7.40 -4.34 -9.89
N THR A 156 6.49 -4.14 -8.94
CA THR A 156 6.27 -5.06 -7.83
C THR A 156 5.81 -6.44 -8.32
N VAL A 157 4.83 -6.47 -9.23
CA VAL A 157 4.30 -7.72 -9.79
C VAL A 157 5.37 -8.47 -10.59
N ALA A 158 6.15 -7.77 -11.42
CA ALA A 158 7.23 -8.37 -12.20
C ALA A 158 8.30 -9.02 -11.30
N ALA A 159 8.72 -8.34 -10.23
CA ALA A 159 9.67 -8.90 -9.27
C ALA A 159 9.11 -10.14 -8.56
N ILE A 160 7.84 -10.11 -8.15
CA ILE A 160 7.18 -11.25 -7.51
C ILE A 160 7.10 -12.43 -8.46
N GLN A 161 6.62 -12.21 -9.70
CA GLN A 161 6.50 -13.27 -10.71
C GLN A 161 7.85 -13.91 -11.03
N CYS A 162 8.91 -13.11 -11.17
CA CYS A 162 10.26 -13.62 -11.37
C CYS A 162 10.72 -14.48 -10.18
N VAL A 163 10.59 -13.99 -8.95
CA VAL A 163 11.04 -14.73 -7.76
C VAL A 163 10.25 -16.00 -7.51
N MET A 164 8.99 -16.09 -7.95
CA MET A 164 8.17 -17.30 -7.84
C MET A 164 8.79 -18.51 -8.58
N GLU A 165 9.64 -18.30 -9.60
CA GLU A 165 10.37 -19.40 -10.24
C GLU A 165 11.44 -20.02 -9.31
N PHE A 166 11.89 -19.28 -8.30
CA PHE A 166 13.02 -19.65 -7.45
C PHE A 166 12.65 -19.85 -5.98
N ARG A 167 11.52 -19.32 -5.53
CA ARG A 167 11.13 -19.29 -4.12
C ARG A 167 9.65 -19.58 -3.95
N PHE A 168 9.38 -20.40 -2.93
CA PHE A 168 8.04 -20.59 -2.40
C PHE A 168 7.84 -19.70 -1.18
N PHE A 169 6.81 -18.85 -1.22
CA PHE A 169 6.38 -17.95 -0.17
C PHE A 169 4.86 -17.76 -0.27
N ARG A 170 4.22 -17.41 0.84
CA ARG A 170 2.79 -17.03 0.88
C ARG A 170 2.64 -15.56 0.56
N LEU A 171 1.57 -15.20 -0.13
CA LEU A 171 1.32 -13.85 -0.60
C LEU A 171 -0.01 -13.33 -0.06
N LEU A 172 0.00 -12.11 0.47
CA LEU A 172 -1.18 -11.34 0.85
C LEU A 172 -1.11 -9.95 0.24
N VAL A 173 -2.18 -9.52 -0.42
CA VAL A 173 -2.31 -8.18 -1.02
C VAL A 173 -3.59 -7.52 -0.53
N GLU A 174 -3.46 -6.34 0.07
CA GLU A 174 -4.57 -5.53 0.52
C GLU A 174 -4.88 -4.39 -0.45
N GLN A 175 -6.17 -4.20 -0.75
CA GLN A 175 -6.68 -2.99 -1.40
C GLN A 175 -8.10 -2.67 -0.95
N PRO A 176 -8.53 -1.40 -1.01
CA PRO A 176 -9.93 -1.04 -0.84
C PRO A 176 -10.86 -1.79 -1.81
N LYS A 177 -12.09 -2.06 -1.36
CA LYS A 177 -13.11 -2.71 -2.18
C LYS A 177 -13.37 -1.88 -3.45
N GLY A 178 -13.28 -2.53 -4.61
CA GLY A 178 -13.48 -1.90 -5.91
C GLY A 178 -12.24 -1.20 -6.46
N SER A 179 -11.05 -1.44 -5.89
CA SER A 179 -9.79 -1.02 -6.48
C SER A 179 -9.62 -1.60 -7.89
N ALA A 180 -9.34 -0.73 -8.86
CA ALA A 180 -9.01 -1.12 -10.23
C ALA A 180 -7.63 -1.80 -10.35
N MET A 181 -6.81 -1.79 -9.29
CA MET A 181 -5.50 -2.45 -9.27
C MET A 181 -5.61 -3.95 -9.58
N PHE A 182 -6.66 -4.61 -9.07
CA PHE A 182 -6.90 -6.03 -9.32
C PHE A 182 -7.44 -6.34 -10.72
N SER A 183 -7.74 -5.31 -11.53
CA SER A 183 -8.10 -5.46 -12.94
C SER A 183 -6.91 -5.18 -13.87
N LEU A 184 -5.72 -4.92 -13.34
CA LEU A 184 -4.51 -4.87 -14.16
C LEU A 184 -4.17 -6.29 -14.65
N PRO A 185 -3.90 -6.50 -15.94
CA PRO A 185 -3.62 -7.82 -16.50
C PRO A 185 -2.49 -8.58 -15.77
N GLU A 186 -1.44 -7.88 -15.35
CA GLU A 186 -0.30 -8.46 -14.63
C GLU A 186 -0.71 -8.94 -13.24
N MET A 187 -1.56 -8.17 -12.56
CA MET A 187 -2.10 -8.53 -11.25
C MET A 187 -3.07 -9.71 -11.37
N GLU A 188 -3.91 -9.76 -12.41
CA GLU A 188 -4.79 -10.90 -12.68
C GLU A 188 -3.99 -12.18 -12.95
N LYS A 189 -2.92 -12.08 -13.75
CA LYS A 189 -1.99 -13.20 -13.98
C LYS A 189 -1.33 -13.67 -12.68
N LEU A 190 -0.89 -12.76 -11.82
CA LEU A 190 -0.30 -13.10 -10.52
C LEU A 190 -1.33 -13.77 -9.58
N ILE A 191 -2.55 -13.25 -9.52
CA ILE A 191 -3.64 -13.84 -8.74
C ILE A 191 -3.94 -15.26 -9.21
N ALA A 192 -4.01 -15.47 -10.52
CA ALA A 192 -4.24 -16.79 -11.10
C ALA A 192 -3.08 -17.76 -10.82
N SER A 193 -1.82 -17.33 -11.00
CA SER A 193 -0.65 -18.20 -10.80
C SER A 193 -0.46 -18.63 -9.34
N LYS A 194 -0.79 -17.75 -8.38
CA LYS A 194 -0.79 -18.07 -6.94
C LYS A 194 -2.10 -18.67 -6.43
N GLN A 195 -3.10 -18.85 -7.30
CA GLN A 195 -4.44 -19.32 -6.93
C GLN A 195 -5.05 -18.53 -5.75
N MET A 196 -4.84 -17.21 -5.75
CA MET A 196 -5.21 -16.37 -4.61
C MET A 196 -6.73 -16.29 -4.47
N LYS A 197 -7.20 -16.44 -3.25
CA LYS A 197 -8.59 -16.27 -2.86
C LYS A 197 -8.86 -14.82 -2.47
N ARG A 198 -10.08 -14.38 -2.74
CA ARG A 198 -10.54 -13.02 -2.42
C ARG A 198 -11.44 -13.04 -1.18
N HIS A 199 -11.03 -12.35 -0.13
CA HIS A 199 -11.79 -12.19 1.11
C HIS A 199 -12.26 -10.74 1.28
N LEU A 200 -13.56 -10.54 1.47
CA LEU A 200 -14.10 -9.22 1.82
C LEU A 200 -13.95 -9.01 3.33
N THR A 201 -13.31 -7.92 3.72
CA THR A 201 -13.22 -7.53 5.12
C THR A 201 -13.52 -6.04 5.31
N TYR A 202 -13.54 -5.60 6.56
CA TYR A 202 -13.78 -4.22 6.91
C TYR A 202 -12.79 -3.78 7.99
N MET A 203 -11.93 -2.80 7.69
CA MET A 203 -10.85 -2.40 8.61
C MET A 203 -11.36 -1.96 9.98
N GLY A 204 -12.55 -1.36 10.06
CA GLY A 204 -13.18 -0.99 11.33
C GLY A 204 -13.53 -2.16 12.24
N TYR A 205 -13.77 -3.37 11.69
CA TYR A 205 -13.96 -4.58 12.50
C TYR A 205 -12.69 -4.93 13.28
N TRP A 206 -11.55 -4.73 12.64
CA TRP A 206 -10.22 -4.98 13.17
C TRP A 206 -9.67 -3.82 14.03
N GLY A 207 -10.47 -2.78 14.28
CA GLY A 207 -10.06 -1.62 15.09
C GLY A 207 -9.51 -0.45 14.27
N GLY A 208 -9.61 -0.47 12.95
CA GLY A 208 -9.32 0.69 12.12
C GLY A 208 -10.28 1.86 12.39
N PRO A 209 -9.86 3.11 12.17
CA PRO A 209 -10.67 4.31 12.47
C PRO A 209 -11.91 4.45 11.60
N ILE A 210 -11.98 3.70 10.50
CA ILE A 210 -13.10 3.70 9.56
C ILE A 210 -13.49 2.28 9.17
N MET A 211 -14.79 2.06 8.90
CA MET A 211 -15.29 0.81 8.32
C MET A 211 -15.01 0.73 6.82
N LYS A 212 -13.75 0.91 6.41
CA LYS A 212 -13.31 0.80 5.02
C LYS A 212 -13.52 -0.64 4.54
N PRO A 213 -14.39 -0.90 3.55
CA PRO A 213 -14.46 -2.21 2.93
C PRO A 213 -13.18 -2.46 2.16
N THR A 214 -12.58 -3.62 2.37
CA THR A 214 -11.26 -3.97 1.84
C THR A 214 -11.31 -5.38 1.26
N TRP A 215 -10.67 -5.57 0.12
CA TRP A 215 -10.32 -6.87 -0.43
C TRP A 215 -8.96 -7.30 0.10
N ILE A 216 -8.92 -8.50 0.64
CA ILE A 216 -7.68 -9.25 0.87
C ILE A 216 -7.59 -10.32 -0.21
N MET A 217 -6.61 -10.21 -1.08
CA MET A 217 -6.23 -11.29 -2.00
C MET A 217 -5.11 -12.07 -1.35
N THR A 218 -5.26 -13.38 -1.14
CA THR A 218 -4.19 -14.18 -0.54
C THR A 218 -4.26 -15.65 -0.92
N ASP A 219 -3.11 -16.32 -0.95
CA ASP A 219 -3.00 -17.78 -1.04
C ASP A 219 -3.05 -18.46 0.34
N LEU A 220 -3.16 -17.68 1.43
CA LEU A 220 -3.45 -18.19 2.78
C LEU A 220 -4.84 -18.84 2.86
N ASN A 221 -5.04 -19.73 3.82
CA ASN A 221 -6.36 -20.22 4.25
C ASN A 221 -7.07 -19.13 5.07
N GLY A 222 -7.23 -17.96 4.45
CA GLY A 222 -7.69 -16.70 5.05
C GLY A 222 -9.19 -16.58 5.22
N GLY A 223 -9.93 -17.70 5.33
CA GLY A 223 -11.39 -17.68 5.49
C GLY A 223 -11.84 -16.78 6.65
N GLU A 224 -11.08 -16.77 7.74
CA GLU A 224 -11.29 -15.94 8.93
C GLU A 224 -11.06 -14.44 8.72
N LEU A 225 -10.34 -14.05 7.66
CA LEU A 225 -10.18 -12.65 7.30
C LEU A 225 -11.46 -12.08 6.70
N ALA A 226 -12.34 -12.93 6.17
CA ALA A 226 -13.62 -12.52 5.61
C ALA A 226 -14.60 -12.11 6.72
N VAL A 227 -15.10 -10.88 6.65
CA VAL A 227 -16.04 -10.33 7.63
C VAL A 227 -17.33 -9.91 6.92
N VAL A 228 -18.41 -10.62 7.21
CA VAL A 228 -19.77 -10.24 6.77
C VAL A 228 -20.34 -9.19 7.70
N MET A 229 -20.54 -8.00 7.16
CA MET A 229 -20.91 -6.84 7.95
C MET A 229 -22.43 -6.70 8.09
N THR A 230 -23.02 -7.39 9.09
CA THR A 230 -24.46 -7.34 9.40
C THR A 230 -24.89 -5.96 9.92
N LYS A 231 -26.18 -5.62 9.84
CA LYS A 231 -26.71 -4.34 10.36
C LYS A 231 -26.36 -4.14 11.84
N THR A 232 -26.47 -5.20 12.65
CA THR A 232 -26.13 -5.18 14.09
C THR A 232 -24.66 -4.93 14.32
N LEU A 233 -23.78 -5.62 13.58
CA LEU A 233 -22.33 -5.45 13.70
C LEU A 233 -21.89 -4.04 13.27
N LYS A 234 -22.48 -3.49 12.20
CA LYS A 234 -22.25 -2.09 11.77
C LYS A 234 -22.57 -1.11 12.89
N LYS A 235 -23.72 -1.26 13.55
CA LYS A 235 -24.11 -0.39 14.67
C LYS A 235 -23.12 -0.50 15.82
N LYS A 236 -22.77 -1.73 16.24
CA LYS A 236 -21.82 -1.99 17.32
C LYS A 236 -20.44 -1.37 17.07
N ILE A 237 -19.92 -1.49 15.84
CA ILE A 237 -18.64 -0.89 15.46
C ILE A 237 -18.77 0.63 15.36
N ALA A 238 -19.84 1.15 14.74
CA ALA A 238 -20.04 2.58 14.57
C ALA A 238 -20.09 3.34 15.91
N HIS A 239 -20.57 2.72 16.99
CA HIS A 239 -20.53 3.29 18.35
C HIS A 239 -19.11 3.35 18.95
N LYS A 240 -18.19 2.51 18.49
CA LYS A 240 -16.80 2.45 18.96
C LYS A 240 -15.85 3.33 18.15
N LEU A 241 -16.24 3.72 16.94
CA LEU A 241 -15.43 4.60 16.11
C LEU A 241 -15.56 6.03 16.62
N GLU A 242 -14.42 6.68 16.89
CA GLU A 242 -14.35 8.10 17.20
C GLU A 242 -15.03 8.97 16.13
N ASP A 243 -15.28 10.23 16.48
CA ASP A 243 -15.97 11.21 15.62
C ASP A 243 -15.56 11.11 14.15
N LYS A 244 -16.48 10.58 13.34
CA LYS A 244 -16.32 10.31 11.90
C LYS A 244 -15.99 11.58 11.11
N SER A 245 -16.33 12.76 11.64
CA SER A 245 -16.03 14.05 11.02
C SER A 245 -14.53 14.28 10.80
N LYS A 246 -13.68 13.62 11.60
CA LYS A 246 -12.22 13.71 11.47
C LYS A 246 -11.68 13.01 10.22
N TYR A 247 -12.33 11.95 9.73
CA TYR A 247 -11.77 11.05 8.70
C TYR A 247 -12.48 11.11 7.36
N PHE A 248 -13.72 11.61 7.30
CA PHE A 248 -14.52 11.65 6.07
C PHE A 248 -14.69 13.07 5.53
N ARG A 249 -14.80 13.17 4.20
CA ARG A 249 -15.52 14.27 3.55
C ARG A 249 -17.01 14.04 3.74
N ILE A 250 -17.66 14.87 4.56
CA ILE A 250 -19.11 14.90 4.67
C ILE A 250 -19.61 15.96 3.69
N SER A 251 -20.29 15.53 2.63
CA SER A 251 -21.11 16.43 1.82
C SER A 251 -22.47 16.58 2.52
N LYS A 252 -22.73 17.75 3.11
CA LYS A 252 -24.10 18.11 3.51
C LYS A 252 -24.80 18.73 2.32
N ILE A 253 -25.91 18.13 1.89
CA ILE A 253 -26.86 18.80 1.00
C ILE A 253 -27.74 19.65 1.92
N ALA A 254 -27.54 20.96 1.86
CA ALA A 254 -28.47 21.92 2.45
C ALA A 254 -29.13 22.68 1.31
N ASN A 255 -30.46 22.59 1.21
CA ASN A 255 -31.33 23.46 0.42
C ASN A 255 -30.80 23.84 -0.98
N SER A 256 -30.51 22.83 -1.81
CA SER A 256 -30.34 22.96 -3.26
C SER A 256 -29.21 23.90 -3.75
N GLN A 257 -28.39 24.50 -2.88
CA GLN A 257 -27.31 25.39 -3.30
C GLN A 257 -26.07 25.24 -2.40
N LYS A 258 -24.93 25.05 -3.09
CA LYS A 258 -23.55 24.83 -2.61
C LYS A 258 -23.34 23.59 -1.73
N VAL A 259 -22.78 22.57 -2.39
CA VAL A 259 -22.07 21.46 -1.75
C VAL A 259 -20.86 22.03 -1.01
N SER A 260 -20.98 22.24 0.31
CA SER A 260 -19.80 22.46 1.14
C SER A 260 -19.16 21.11 1.42
N VAL A 261 -17.89 21.00 1.06
CA VAL A 261 -17.09 19.81 1.28
C VAL A 261 -16.27 20.05 2.54
N SER A 262 -16.69 19.49 3.68
CA SER A 262 -15.92 19.53 4.92
C SER A 262 -15.40 18.14 5.29
N GLY A 263 -14.13 18.08 5.68
CA GLY A 263 -13.40 16.86 6.03
C GLY A 263 -11.90 17.14 6.04
N THR A 264 -11.15 16.48 6.91
CA THR A 264 -9.68 16.65 6.95
C THR A 264 -8.98 15.75 5.93
N LYS A 265 -7.75 16.12 5.54
CA LYS A 265 -6.89 15.35 4.62
C LYS A 265 -6.18 14.17 5.27
N ASN A 266 -6.53 13.75 6.50
CA ASN A 266 -5.72 12.80 7.25
C ASN A 266 -5.98 11.33 6.86
N LEU A 267 -5.88 11.03 5.56
CA LEU A 267 -6.06 9.68 4.99
C LEU A 267 -4.92 8.73 5.39
N GLY A 268 -3.74 9.27 5.77
CA GLY A 268 -2.61 8.46 6.23
C GLY A 268 -2.95 7.54 7.40
N LEU A 269 -3.75 8.01 8.37
CA LEU A 269 -4.21 7.18 9.50
C LEU A 269 -5.13 6.03 9.09
N THR A 270 -5.78 6.13 7.92
CA THR A 270 -6.64 5.08 7.35
C THR A 270 -5.88 4.09 6.45
N ALA A 271 -4.60 4.36 6.20
CA ALA A 271 -3.68 3.50 5.45
C ALA A 271 -2.93 2.51 6.36
N LYS A 272 -2.91 2.73 7.68
CA LYS A 272 -2.34 1.77 8.64
C LYS A 272 -3.20 0.50 8.72
N TRP A 273 -2.58 -0.67 8.65
CA TRP A 273 -3.24 -1.92 9.02
C TRP A 273 -3.54 -1.97 10.52
N PRO A 274 -4.78 -2.27 10.92
CA PRO A 274 -5.12 -2.40 12.33
C PRO A 274 -4.36 -3.53 13.00
N GLU A 275 -3.96 -3.34 14.25
CA GLU A 275 -3.21 -4.33 15.05
C GLU A 275 -3.88 -5.72 15.05
N ARG A 276 -5.20 -5.77 15.32
CA ARG A 276 -5.94 -7.04 15.34
C ARG A 276 -5.99 -7.71 13.97
N PHE A 277 -5.90 -6.94 12.89
CA PHE A 277 -5.81 -7.50 11.54
C PHE A 277 -4.43 -8.13 11.32
N CYS A 278 -3.34 -7.39 11.62
CA CYS A 278 -1.98 -7.91 11.51
C CYS A 278 -1.80 -9.18 12.34
N ALA A 279 -2.22 -9.18 13.62
CA ALA A 279 -2.12 -10.33 14.50
C ALA A 279 -2.85 -11.57 13.93
N LYS A 280 -4.07 -11.38 13.39
CA LYS A 280 -4.82 -12.49 12.78
C LYS A 280 -4.17 -12.98 11.48
N VAL A 281 -3.56 -12.10 10.67
CA VAL A 281 -2.80 -12.53 9.48
C VAL A 281 -1.59 -13.37 9.88
N VAL A 282 -0.83 -12.94 10.89
CA VAL A 282 0.32 -13.70 11.40
C VAL A 282 -0.13 -15.06 11.94
N GLU A 283 -1.20 -15.09 12.74
CA GLU A 283 -1.79 -16.33 13.28
C GLU A 283 -2.15 -17.32 12.17
N ILE A 284 -2.84 -16.85 11.11
CA ILE A 284 -3.22 -17.69 9.97
C ILE A 284 -1.98 -18.20 9.24
N TRP A 285 -1.01 -17.33 8.97
CA TRP A 285 0.22 -17.71 8.28
C TRP A 285 1.04 -18.74 9.07
N GLU A 286 1.17 -18.58 10.39
CA GLU A 286 1.90 -19.53 11.23
C GLU A 286 1.23 -20.90 11.27
N ARG A 287 -0.11 -20.93 11.33
CA ARG A 287 -0.87 -22.19 11.23
C ARG A 287 -0.66 -22.85 9.88
N ASP A 288 -0.84 -22.10 8.79
CA ASP A 288 -0.68 -22.57 7.42
C ASP A 288 0.76 -22.98 7.06
N PHE A 289 1.73 -22.64 7.91
CA PHE A 289 3.14 -23.04 7.76
C PHE A 289 3.45 -24.35 8.51
N GLN A 290 2.61 -24.77 9.47
CA GLN A 290 2.79 -26.04 10.19
C GLN A 290 2.16 -27.23 9.45
N GLU A 291 1.33 -26.99 8.45
CA GLU A 291 0.72 -27.98 7.54
C GLU A 291 1.59 -28.20 6.29
#